data_AF-A0ABD1PW28-F1
#
_entry.id   AF-A0ABD1PW28-F1
#
_cell.length_a   1.000
_cell.length_b   1.000
_cell.length_c   1.000
_cell.angle_alpha   90.00
_cell.angle_beta   90.00
_cell.angle_gamma   90.00
#
_symmetry.space_group_name_H-M   'P 1'
#
loop_
_entity.id
_entity.type
_entity.pdbx_description
1 polymer ?
#
loop_
_entity_poly.entity_id
_entity_poly.type
_entity_poly.pdbx_seq_one_letter_code
_entity_poly.pdbx_strand_id
1 'polypeptide(L)'
;MVVDWAIGNGTCEDAQMNMSSYACKSTNSKCYKPDNGYGYRCLCSEGYQGNPYLPNGCQDIDECKDPSLSNCEKHCKNTEGSYQCVCPKGYHGDGKKDGKGCIRGQSLVFKLVTGIALGIIVLMLAACWLYLELKRRKLVRMKHKFFLQNGGLLLQEKLTRRDTSPDMARIFTSAELKKATNNFHDSRIIGQGGFGTVYKGFLSDNRIVAIKKSKQVDPNQVGQFINEVIVLSKINHRNVVKLLGCCLETEVPLLVYEFINNGTLFEHIQNKTKARALSWDNRFRIATEAAGVLAYLHSAASPPIIHRDVKSANILLDTRFTVKVSDFGASRLFPLDQTQLSTVVQGTYGYLDPEYMQTNQLSEKSDVYSFGVVLVELLTGKKAYRNDRPQEQRNLASYFLLTLKQDHLFRILDINIVSEENNEELISVATLAKRCLYVKGEDRPTMKEVAMELEGLRLSGKHSKIRTEPDAPEMESLLGEKFNAFSNGESSSTSIGYDSTRDHSFLRSSGGR
;
A
#
# COMPACT_ATOMS: atom_id res chain seq x y z
N MET A 1 97.33 -13.22 -55.48
CA MET A 1 98.35 -12.16 -55.65
C MET A 1 97.61 -10.96 -56.22
N VAL A 2 97.15 -10.05 -55.36
CA VAL A 2 96.47 -8.82 -55.79
C VAL A 2 97.56 -7.82 -56.10
N VAL A 3 97.73 -7.47 -57.37
CA VAL A 3 98.72 -6.46 -57.77
C VAL A 3 98.23 -5.12 -57.25
N ASP A 4 98.95 -4.50 -56.32
CA ASP A 4 98.64 -3.15 -55.88
C ASP A 4 99.10 -2.16 -56.95
N TRP A 5 98.15 -1.66 -57.74
CA TRP A 5 98.38 -0.70 -58.81
C TRP A 5 97.67 0.62 -58.50
N ALA A 6 98.22 1.75 -58.94
CA ALA A 6 97.57 3.06 -58.83
C ALA A 6 97.78 3.82 -60.15
N ILE A 7 96.90 4.78 -60.43
CA ILE A 7 96.96 5.55 -61.67
C ILE A 7 97.76 6.83 -61.44
N GLY A 8 98.81 7.00 -62.23
CA GLY A 8 99.68 8.18 -62.19
C GLY A 8 100.47 8.30 -60.87
N ASN A 9 101.10 9.46 -60.68
CA ASN A 9 101.96 9.76 -59.51
C ASN A 9 101.43 10.94 -58.65
N GLY A 10 100.28 11.53 -59.01
CA GLY A 10 99.66 12.69 -58.33
C GLY A 10 98.48 12.31 -57.43
N THR A 11 97.92 13.28 -56.70
CA THR A 11 96.73 13.03 -55.87
C THR A 11 95.44 13.03 -56.69
N CYS A 12 94.35 12.57 -56.07
CA CYS A 12 93.02 12.59 -56.66
C CYS A 12 92.60 14.02 -57.03
N GLU A 13 92.94 15.00 -56.18
CA GLU A 13 92.66 16.42 -56.39
C GLU A 13 93.43 16.99 -57.59
N ASP A 14 94.72 16.66 -57.73
CA ASP A 14 95.54 17.08 -58.86
C ASP A 14 95.02 16.49 -60.18
N ALA A 15 94.62 15.21 -60.16
CA ALA A 15 94.12 14.51 -61.33
C ALA A 15 92.77 15.05 -61.84
N GLN A 16 91.94 15.59 -60.94
CA GLN A 16 90.67 16.23 -61.31
C GLN A 16 90.85 17.59 -62.02
N MET A 17 92.00 18.25 -61.85
CA MET A 17 92.28 19.53 -62.54
C MET A 17 92.53 19.36 -64.04
N ASN A 18 92.89 18.16 -64.50
CA ASN A 18 93.09 17.85 -65.91
C ASN A 18 92.19 16.68 -66.37
N MET A 19 90.94 17.01 -66.71
CA MET A 19 89.92 16.05 -67.13
C MET A 19 90.31 15.22 -68.36
N SER A 20 91.21 15.69 -69.22
CA SER A 20 91.66 14.92 -70.40
C SER A 20 92.50 13.69 -70.03
N SER A 21 93.17 13.73 -68.87
CA SER A 21 94.00 12.65 -68.33
C SER A 21 93.37 11.91 -67.15
N TYR A 22 92.20 12.34 -66.69
CA TYR A 22 91.50 11.76 -65.55
C TYR A 22 90.94 10.38 -65.91
N ALA A 23 91.28 9.37 -65.11
CA ALA A 23 91.01 7.99 -65.43
C ALA A 23 89.64 7.50 -64.96
N CYS A 24 88.97 8.21 -64.03
CA CYS A 24 87.61 7.86 -63.62
C CYS A 24 86.63 8.45 -64.64
N LYS A 25 86.31 7.65 -65.67
CA LYS A 25 85.56 8.11 -66.84
C LYS A 25 84.04 8.01 -66.67
N SER A 26 83.56 7.32 -65.65
CA SER A 26 82.13 7.17 -65.40
C SER A 26 81.56 8.36 -64.61
N THR A 27 80.37 8.86 -64.98
CA THR A 27 79.72 10.02 -64.36
C THR A 27 79.51 9.86 -62.85
N ASN A 28 79.11 8.67 -62.40
CA ASN A 28 78.90 8.32 -60.99
C ASN A 28 80.12 7.58 -60.41
N SER A 29 81.33 8.05 -60.69
CA SER A 29 82.57 7.52 -60.11
C SER A 29 83.38 8.62 -59.42
N LYS A 30 84.07 8.25 -58.34
CA LYS A 30 84.96 9.12 -57.57
C LYS A 30 86.36 8.53 -57.51
N CYS A 31 87.37 9.39 -57.52
CA CYS A 31 88.71 8.95 -57.18
C CYS A 31 88.89 8.84 -55.66
N TYR A 32 89.78 7.96 -55.25
CA TYR A 32 90.24 7.84 -53.87
C TYR A 32 91.72 7.49 -53.84
N LYS A 33 92.37 7.81 -52.72
CA LYS A 33 93.77 7.49 -52.48
C LYS A 33 93.88 6.09 -51.85
N PRO A 34 94.65 5.15 -52.41
CA PRO A 34 94.92 3.86 -51.77
C PRO A 34 95.89 4.01 -50.59
N ASP A 35 95.74 3.17 -49.57
CA ASP A 35 96.42 3.33 -48.27
C ASP A 35 97.96 3.27 -48.31
N ASN A 36 98.56 2.55 -49.27
CA ASN A 36 100.01 2.27 -49.31
C ASN A 36 100.71 2.71 -50.60
N GLY A 37 100.25 3.78 -51.28
CA GLY A 37 100.90 4.23 -52.52
C GLY A 37 100.69 5.68 -52.92
N TYR A 38 101.52 6.12 -53.88
CA TYR A 38 101.33 7.34 -54.66
C TYR A 38 100.42 7.05 -55.86
N GLY A 39 99.57 8.02 -56.25
CA GLY A 39 98.54 7.86 -57.27
C GLY A 39 97.12 7.75 -56.70
N TYR A 40 96.13 7.50 -57.57
CA TYR A 40 94.73 7.33 -57.19
C TYR A 40 94.08 6.12 -57.88
N ARG A 41 92.96 5.66 -57.33
CA ARG A 41 92.07 4.66 -57.93
C ARG A 41 90.67 5.24 -58.08
N CYS A 42 89.87 4.64 -58.95
CA CYS A 42 88.49 5.01 -59.14
C CYS A 42 87.57 3.98 -58.49
N LEU A 43 86.49 4.46 -57.89
CA LEU A 43 85.41 3.64 -57.33
C LEU A 43 84.06 4.26 -57.74
N CYS A 44 83.04 3.43 -57.95
CA CYS A 44 81.70 3.96 -58.19
C CYS A 44 81.18 4.65 -56.93
N SER A 45 80.51 5.79 -57.09
CA SER A 45 79.88 6.51 -55.98
C SER A 45 78.92 5.60 -55.21
N GLU A 46 78.64 5.94 -53.96
CA GLU A 46 77.70 5.19 -53.13
C GLU A 46 76.33 5.10 -53.83
N GLY A 47 75.71 3.91 -53.84
CA GLY A 47 74.51 3.62 -54.64
C GLY A 47 74.78 3.14 -56.08
N TYR A 48 76.03 3.06 -56.53
CA TYR A 48 76.38 2.63 -57.89
C TYR A 48 77.39 1.47 -57.89
N GLN A 49 77.28 0.58 -58.87
CA GLN A 49 78.16 -0.57 -59.07
C GLN A 49 78.65 -0.67 -60.52
N GLY A 50 79.78 -1.35 -60.73
CA GLY A 50 80.33 -1.60 -62.06
C GLY A 50 81.78 -1.14 -62.18
N ASN A 51 82.17 -0.71 -63.39
CA ASN A 51 83.55 -0.37 -63.71
C ASN A 51 83.75 1.14 -63.86
N PRO A 52 84.38 1.84 -62.91
CA PRO A 52 84.51 3.30 -62.93
C PRO A 52 85.47 3.84 -64.00
N TYR A 53 86.26 2.98 -64.64
CA TYR A 53 87.24 3.37 -65.66
C TYR A 53 86.65 3.44 -67.08
N LEU A 54 85.40 3.00 -67.26
CA LEU A 54 84.68 3.04 -68.55
C LEU A 54 83.65 4.19 -68.56
N PRO A 55 83.40 4.83 -69.73
CA PRO A 55 82.26 5.73 -69.89
C PRO A 55 80.95 4.99 -69.56
N ASN A 56 80.11 5.58 -68.69
CA ASN A 56 78.88 4.96 -68.16
C ASN A 56 79.08 3.59 -67.47
N GLY A 57 80.28 3.30 -66.97
CA GLY A 57 80.59 2.01 -66.39
C GLY A 57 80.07 1.80 -64.96
N CYS A 58 79.73 2.87 -64.23
CA CYS A 58 79.02 2.80 -62.95
C CYS A 58 77.52 2.96 -63.19
N GLN A 59 76.77 1.90 -62.92
CA GLN A 59 75.33 1.82 -63.06
C GLN A 59 74.66 1.84 -61.69
N ASP A 60 73.47 2.41 -61.64
CA ASP A 60 72.63 2.49 -60.45
C ASP A 60 72.36 1.10 -59.87
N ILE A 61 72.50 0.94 -58.56
CA ILE A 61 72.14 -0.29 -57.86
C ILE A 61 70.64 -0.24 -57.64
N ASP A 62 69.90 -1.19 -58.21
CA ASP A 62 68.47 -1.32 -57.93
C ASP A 62 68.27 -2.04 -56.58
N GLU A 63 68.28 -1.29 -55.47
CA GLU A 63 68.20 -1.88 -54.13
C GLU A 63 66.84 -2.55 -53.86
N CYS A 64 65.84 -2.29 -54.71
CA CYS A 64 64.53 -2.92 -54.62
C CYS A 64 64.49 -4.34 -55.21
N LYS A 65 65.52 -4.77 -55.96
CA LYS A 65 65.62 -6.15 -56.47
C LYS A 65 66.19 -7.13 -55.44
N ASP A 66 67.00 -6.65 -54.50
CA ASP A 66 67.59 -7.46 -53.44
C ASP A 66 67.04 -7.03 -52.06
N PRO A 67 66.26 -7.89 -51.37
CA PRO A 67 65.70 -7.60 -50.06
C PRO A 67 66.73 -7.33 -48.95
N SER A 68 68.01 -7.69 -49.17
CA SER A 68 69.11 -7.41 -48.22
C SER A 68 69.68 -6.00 -48.36
N LEU A 69 69.46 -5.34 -49.51
CA LEU A 69 69.95 -3.99 -49.81
C LEU A 69 68.90 -2.90 -49.53
N SER A 70 67.61 -3.26 -49.45
CA SER A 70 66.53 -2.34 -49.09
C SER A 70 65.93 -2.63 -47.71
N ASN A 71 65.75 -1.58 -46.92
CA ASN A 71 65.12 -1.67 -45.61
C ASN A 71 63.62 -1.37 -45.61
N CYS A 72 62.94 -1.54 -46.74
CA CYS A 72 61.52 -1.22 -46.86
C CYS A 72 60.62 -2.32 -46.30
N GLU A 73 59.62 -1.94 -45.49
CA GLU A 73 58.67 -2.88 -44.88
C GLU A 73 57.66 -3.43 -45.90
N LYS A 74 57.24 -2.59 -46.87
CA LYS A 74 56.21 -2.92 -47.85
C LYS A 74 56.67 -2.66 -49.29
N HIS A 75 56.59 -1.42 -49.75
CA HIS A 75 56.87 -1.08 -51.15
C HIS A 75 58.18 -0.29 -51.25
N CYS A 76 59.11 -0.81 -52.05
CA CYS A 76 60.37 -0.16 -52.39
C CYS A 76 60.25 0.45 -53.79
N LYS A 77 60.68 1.70 -53.94
CA LYS A 77 60.78 2.39 -55.22
C LYS A 77 62.23 2.82 -55.44
N ASN A 78 62.87 2.24 -56.45
CA ASN A 78 64.24 2.57 -56.81
C ASN A 78 64.33 4.00 -57.34
N THR A 79 65.39 4.71 -56.96
CA THR A 79 65.71 6.07 -57.39
C THR A 79 67.17 6.14 -57.82
N GLU A 80 67.57 7.13 -58.60
CA GLU A 80 68.96 7.19 -59.05
C GLU A 80 69.90 7.43 -57.84
N GLY A 81 70.78 6.47 -57.56
CA GLY A 81 71.73 6.44 -56.45
C GLY A 81 71.15 6.05 -55.09
N SER A 82 69.88 5.66 -54.99
CA SER A 82 69.23 5.27 -53.71
C SER A 82 67.84 4.63 -53.90
N TYR A 83 67.12 4.37 -52.80
CA TYR A 83 65.72 3.91 -52.84
C TYR A 83 64.81 4.65 -51.87
N GLN A 84 63.52 4.67 -52.18
CA GLN A 84 62.47 5.23 -51.33
C GLN A 84 61.48 4.15 -50.89
N CYS A 85 61.21 4.07 -49.59
CA CYS A 85 60.15 3.23 -49.06
C CYS A 85 58.81 3.97 -49.05
N VAL A 86 57.77 3.35 -49.62
CA VAL A 86 56.44 3.94 -49.77
C VAL A 86 55.40 3.04 -49.12
N CYS A 87 54.45 3.64 -48.40
CA CYS A 87 53.33 2.90 -47.81
C CYS A 87 52.16 2.74 -48.78
N PRO A 88 51.48 1.58 -48.78
CA PRO A 88 50.29 1.34 -49.60
C PRO A 88 49.11 2.23 -49.15
N LYS A 89 48.12 2.43 -50.05
CA LYS A 89 46.92 3.24 -49.77
C LYS A 89 46.24 2.78 -48.46
N GLY A 90 45.96 3.73 -47.57
CA GLY A 90 45.35 3.48 -46.24
C GLY A 90 46.35 3.27 -45.10
N TYR A 91 47.65 3.28 -45.39
CA TYR A 91 48.73 3.24 -44.42
C TYR A 91 49.54 4.55 -44.47
N HIS A 92 50.13 4.93 -43.34
CA HIS A 92 50.99 6.11 -43.22
C HIS A 92 52.21 5.78 -42.36
N GLY A 93 53.34 6.45 -42.62
CA GLY A 93 54.60 6.23 -41.93
C GLY A 93 55.80 6.42 -42.88
N ASP A 94 56.99 6.06 -42.41
CA ASP A 94 58.25 6.19 -43.16
C ASP A 94 58.57 4.96 -44.04
N GLY A 95 57.79 3.88 -43.91
CA GLY A 95 57.88 2.69 -44.74
C GLY A 95 59.13 1.84 -44.52
N LYS A 96 59.97 2.15 -43.53
CA LYS A 96 61.21 1.41 -43.22
C LYS A 96 60.99 0.40 -42.09
N LYS A 97 61.67 -0.75 -42.11
CA LYS A 97 61.54 -1.78 -41.06
C LYS A 97 62.21 -1.37 -39.73
N ASP A 98 63.26 -0.55 -39.79
CA ASP A 98 63.97 0.00 -38.62
C ASP A 98 63.38 1.33 -38.13
N GLY A 99 62.34 1.83 -38.80
CA GLY A 99 61.67 3.09 -38.50
C GLY A 99 60.25 2.89 -37.94
N LYS A 100 59.36 3.82 -38.26
CA LYS A 100 57.93 3.76 -37.90
C LYS A 100 57.15 2.72 -38.72
N GLY A 101 57.70 2.28 -39.85
CA GLY A 101 57.04 1.34 -40.76
C GLY A 101 55.80 1.94 -41.41
N CYS A 102 54.88 1.07 -41.82
CA CYS A 102 53.59 1.44 -42.37
C CYS A 102 52.46 1.12 -41.38
N ILE A 103 51.90 2.15 -40.74
CA ILE A 103 50.83 2.01 -39.76
C ILE A 103 49.47 2.18 -40.45
N ARG A 104 48.56 1.23 -40.23
CA ARG A 104 47.19 1.32 -40.74
C ARG A 104 46.50 2.51 -40.08
N GLY A 105 46.05 3.49 -40.88
CA GLY A 105 45.27 4.59 -40.36
C GLY A 105 43.98 4.05 -39.73
N GLN A 106 43.78 4.26 -38.42
CA GLN A 106 42.47 4.03 -37.82
C GLN A 106 41.46 4.95 -38.52
N SER A 107 40.45 4.37 -39.16
CA SER A 107 39.47 5.17 -39.88
C SER A 107 38.75 6.11 -38.91
N LEU A 108 38.83 7.41 -39.20
CA LEU A 108 38.14 8.49 -38.47
C LEU A 108 36.64 8.20 -38.32
N VAL A 109 36.07 7.44 -39.26
CA VAL A 109 34.68 6.98 -39.25
C VAL A 109 34.37 6.13 -38.01
N PHE A 110 35.25 5.20 -37.61
CA PHE A 110 34.99 4.37 -36.43
C PHE A 110 34.95 5.20 -35.15
N LYS A 111 35.86 6.17 -34.99
CA LYS A 111 35.87 7.08 -33.83
C LYS A 111 34.60 7.91 -33.77
N LEU A 112 34.15 8.44 -34.92
CA LEU A 112 32.92 9.22 -35.02
C LEU A 112 31.68 8.36 -34.68
N VAL A 113 31.58 7.15 -35.24
CA VAL A 113 30.47 6.23 -34.98
C VAL A 113 30.40 5.84 -33.51
N THR A 114 31.54 5.52 -32.88
CA THR A 114 31.57 5.21 -31.43
C THR A 114 31.15 6.40 -30.56
N GLY A 115 31.57 7.62 -30.93
CA GLY A 115 31.20 8.84 -30.21
C GLY A 115 29.69 9.14 -30.33
N ILE A 116 29.13 9.01 -31.53
CA ILE A 116 27.69 9.19 -31.77
C ILE A 116 26.89 8.14 -30.99
N ALA A 117 27.29 6.87 -31.04
CA ALA A 117 26.61 5.80 -30.32
C ALA A 117 26.60 6.05 -28.80
N LEU A 118 27.73 6.43 -28.22
CA LEU A 118 27.82 6.77 -26.80
C LEU A 118 26.98 8.00 -26.44
N GLY A 119 27.01 9.04 -27.30
CA GLY A 119 26.19 10.23 -27.14
C GLY A 119 24.70 9.93 -27.13
N ILE A 120 24.23 9.07 -28.04
CA ILE A 120 22.83 8.62 -28.09
C ILE A 120 22.46 7.86 -26.81
N ILE A 121 23.33 6.96 -26.31
CA ILE A 121 23.07 6.22 -25.07
C ILE A 121 22.93 7.19 -23.87
N VAL A 122 23.83 8.16 -23.74
CA VAL A 122 23.77 9.16 -22.67
C VAL A 122 22.50 10.01 -22.78
N LEU A 123 22.12 10.43 -23.99
CA LEU A 123 20.87 11.17 -24.22
C LEU A 123 19.63 10.34 -23.85
N MET A 124 19.61 9.04 -24.20
CA MET A 124 18.51 8.14 -23.86
C MET A 124 18.39 7.93 -22.34
N LEU A 125 19.51 7.77 -21.64
CA LEU A 125 19.53 7.65 -20.17
C LEU A 125 19.07 8.96 -19.50
N ALA A 126 19.51 10.11 -19.99
CA ALA A 126 19.10 11.42 -19.49
C ALA A 126 17.59 11.66 -19.72
N ALA A 127 17.07 11.33 -20.91
CA ALA A 127 15.65 11.42 -21.23
C ALA A 127 14.81 10.47 -20.36
N CYS A 128 15.28 9.23 -20.13
CA CYS A 128 14.64 8.27 -19.23
C CYS A 128 14.59 8.81 -17.79
N TRP A 129 15.72 9.32 -17.28
CA TRP A 129 15.80 9.90 -15.94
C TRP A 129 14.89 11.12 -15.78
N LEU A 130 14.88 12.03 -16.76
CA LEU A 130 13.99 13.18 -16.79
C LEU A 130 12.51 12.74 -16.81
N TYR A 131 12.16 11.75 -17.63
CA TYR A 131 10.81 11.19 -17.67
C TYR A 131 10.38 10.61 -16.31
N LEU A 132 11.25 9.83 -15.67
CA LEU A 132 10.99 9.25 -14.34
C LEU A 132 10.83 10.35 -13.27
N GLU A 133 11.65 11.40 -13.30
CA GLU A 133 11.55 12.52 -12.37
C GLU A 133 10.28 13.35 -12.59
N LEU A 134 9.91 13.62 -13.85
CA LEU A 134 8.65 14.28 -14.18
C LEU A 134 7.44 13.46 -13.72
N LYS A 135 7.48 12.14 -13.93
CA LYS A 135 6.45 11.21 -13.45
C LYS A 135 6.36 11.20 -11.91
N ARG A 136 7.50 11.20 -11.22
CA ARG A 136 7.59 11.30 -9.75
C ARG A 136 6.99 12.60 -9.24
N ARG A 137 7.37 13.74 -9.82
CA ARG A 137 6.85 15.07 -9.47
C ARG A 137 5.34 15.16 -9.69
N LYS A 138 4.84 14.64 -10.81
CA LYS A 138 3.39 14.59 -11.10
C LYS A 138 2.65 13.77 -10.03
N LEU A 139 3.18 12.61 -9.63
CA LEU A 139 2.58 11.78 -8.59
C LEU A 139 2.54 12.49 -7.23
N VAL A 140 3.63 13.14 -6.82
CA VAL A 140 3.69 13.92 -5.56
C VAL A 140 2.68 15.07 -5.58
N ARG A 141 2.60 15.82 -6.70
CA ARG A 141 1.60 16.89 -6.87
C ARG A 141 0.16 16.38 -6.78
N MET A 142 -0.15 15.23 -7.40
CA MET A 142 -1.49 14.64 -7.30
C MET A 142 -1.83 14.20 -5.88
N LYS A 143 -0.90 13.55 -5.18
CA LYS A 143 -1.10 13.17 -3.76
C LYS A 143 -1.38 14.38 -2.88
N HIS A 144 -0.61 15.46 -3.05
CA HIS A 144 -0.81 16.70 -2.31
C HIS A 144 -2.15 17.35 -2.65
N LYS A 145 -2.55 17.33 -3.93
CA LYS A 145 -3.87 17.80 -4.35
C LYS A 145 -4.99 17.03 -3.65
N PHE A 146 -4.93 15.69 -3.63
CA PHE A 146 -5.91 14.87 -2.92
C PHE A 146 -5.90 15.12 -1.42
N PHE A 147 -4.72 15.23 -0.81
CA PHE A 147 -4.60 15.55 0.61
C PHE A 147 -5.33 16.85 0.98
N LEU A 148 -5.17 17.90 0.17
CA LEU A 148 -5.88 19.17 0.35
C LEU A 148 -7.38 19.03 0.12
N GLN A 149 -7.80 18.39 -0.98
CA GLN A 149 -9.21 18.20 -1.34
C GLN A 149 -9.98 17.38 -0.30
N ASN A 150 -9.33 16.38 0.30
CA ASN A 150 -9.91 15.51 1.32
C ASN A 150 -9.84 16.11 2.74
N GLY A 151 -9.55 17.41 2.87
CA GLY A 151 -9.58 18.12 4.15
C GLY A 151 -8.38 17.86 5.06
N GLY A 152 -7.24 17.46 4.51
CA GLY A 152 -6.05 17.07 5.28
C GLY A 152 -5.53 18.16 6.23
N LEU A 153 -5.58 19.43 5.83
CA LEU A 153 -5.18 20.55 6.69
C LEU A 153 -6.09 20.67 7.93
N LEU A 154 -7.40 20.59 7.73
CA LEU A 154 -8.40 20.70 8.79
C LEU A 154 -8.30 19.52 9.77
N LEU A 155 -8.05 18.32 9.26
CA LEU A 155 -7.82 17.16 10.12
C LEU A 155 -6.51 17.29 10.90
N GLN A 156 -5.43 17.72 10.24
CA GLN A 156 -4.14 17.90 10.90
C GLN A 156 -4.19 18.95 12.02
N GLU A 157 -4.87 20.08 11.80
CA GLU A 157 -5.09 21.10 12.83
C GLU A 157 -5.83 20.54 14.05
N LYS A 158 -6.91 19.78 13.82
CA LYS A 158 -7.68 19.13 14.90
C LYS A 158 -6.86 18.09 15.68
N LEU A 159 -5.96 17.38 15.01
CA LEU A 159 -5.06 16.41 15.66
C LEU A 159 -3.98 17.11 16.49
N THR A 160 -3.44 18.25 16.02
CA THR A 160 -2.42 19.01 16.77
C THR A 160 -2.97 19.75 18.00
N ARG A 161 -4.27 20.10 18.02
CA ARG A 161 -4.90 20.82 19.14
C ARG A 161 -5.35 19.94 20.30
N ARG A 162 -5.39 18.62 20.12
CA ARG A 162 -5.70 17.67 21.19
C ARG A 162 -4.38 17.09 21.66
N ASP A 163 -4.08 17.15 22.94
CA ASP A 163 -2.83 16.60 23.48
C ASP A 163 -2.67 15.11 23.15
N THR A 164 -1.40 14.70 22.99
CA THR A 164 -0.91 13.38 22.57
C THR A 164 -1.40 12.24 23.47
N SER A 165 -2.62 11.75 23.23
CA SER A 165 -3.04 10.44 23.69
C SER A 165 -2.59 9.36 22.69
N PRO A 166 -2.08 8.20 23.15
CA PRO A 166 -1.65 7.09 22.29
C PRO A 166 -2.77 6.46 21.45
N ASP A 167 -4.02 6.85 21.70
CA ASP A 167 -5.23 6.35 21.04
C ASP A 167 -5.76 7.22 19.89
N MET A 168 -5.02 8.26 19.51
CA MET A 168 -5.51 9.21 18.50
C MET A 168 -5.41 8.67 17.07
N ALA A 169 -6.44 8.98 16.27
CA ALA A 169 -6.47 8.71 14.84
C ALA A 169 -5.28 9.36 14.12
N ARG A 170 -4.48 8.57 13.40
CA ARG A 170 -3.29 9.03 12.69
C ARG A 170 -3.56 9.24 11.19
N ILE A 171 -2.88 10.22 10.59
CA ILE A 171 -2.82 10.34 9.12
C ILE A 171 -1.70 9.43 8.60
N PHE A 172 -2.08 8.46 7.77
CA PHE A 172 -1.17 7.53 7.11
C PHE A 172 -0.85 8.00 5.69
N THR A 173 0.36 7.69 5.22
CA THR A 173 0.72 7.93 3.81
C THR A 173 0.25 6.77 2.94
N SER A 174 -0.03 7.03 1.66
CA SER A 174 -0.42 5.95 0.73
C SER A 174 0.71 4.96 0.50
N ALA A 175 1.98 5.38 0.64
CA ALA A 175 3.14 4.52 0.51
C ALA A 175 3.23 3.52 1.68
N GLU A 176 2.96 3.99 2.90
CA GLU A 176 2.91 3.15 4.09
C GLU A 176 1.82 2.08 3.98
N LEU A 177 0.60 2.47 3.61
CA LEU A 177 -0.51 1.52 3.48
C LEU A 177 -0.30 0.54 2.31
N LYS A 178 0.33 0.97 1.21
CA LYS A 178 0.75 0.07 0.14
C LYS A 178 1.77 -0.95 0.64
N LYS A 179 2.80 -0.53 1.38
CA LYS A 179 3.78 -1.44 1.96
C LYS A 179 3.12 -2.44 2.92
N ALA A 180 2.25 -1.95 3.81
CA ALA A 180 1.56 -2.76 4.81
C ALA A 180 0.67 -3.86 4.20
N THR A 181 0.11 -3.61 3.02
CA THR A 181 -0.84 -4.51 2.32
C THR A 181 -0.21 -5.29 1.18
N ASN A 182 1.11 -5.23 1.01
CA ASN A 182 1.80 -5.77 -0.18
C ASN A 182 1.17 -5.26 -1.50
N ASN A 183 1.07 -3.95 -1.65
CA ASN A 183 0.41 -3.27 -2.78
C ASN A 183 -1.08 -3.62 -2.95
N PHE A 184 -1.81 -3.80 -1.85
CA PHE A 184 -3.21 -4.24 -1.85
C PHE A 184 -3.41 -5.59 -2.57
N HIS A 185 -2.52 -6.55 -2.31
CA HIS A 185 -2.58 -7.87 -2.92
C HIS A 185 -3.84 -8.64 -2.47
N ASP A 186 -4.43 -9.43 -3.36
CA ASP A 186 -5.68 -10.16 -3.11
C ASP A 186 -5.59 -11.14 -1.93
N SER A 187 -4.40 -11.70 -1.68
CA SER A 187 -4.15 -12.56 -0.51
C SER A 187 -4.27 -11.85 0.85
N ARG A 188 -4.35 -10.52 0.86
CA ARG A 188 -4.58 -9.72 2.06
C ARG A 188 -6.06 -9.37 2.25
N ILE A 189 -6.95 -9.71 1.33
CA ILE A 189 -8.37 -9.39 1.45
C ILE A 189 -8.97 -10.20 2.61
N ILE A 190 -9.64 -9.49 3.53
CA ILE A 190 -10.37 -10.09 4.66
C ILE A 190 -11.88 -9.80 4.59
N GLY A 191 -12.29 -8.87 3.72
CA GLY A 191 -13.70 -8.57 3.51
C GLY A 191 -13.89 -7.82 2.20
N GLN A 192 -15.00 -8.10 1.52
CA GLN A 192 -15.33 -7.45 0.25
C GLN A 192 -16.83 -7.22 0.17
N GLY A 193 -17.25 -5.97 -0.05
CA GLY A 193 -18.67 -5.57 -0.03
C GLY A 193 -18.98 -4.45 -1.01
N GLY A 194 -20.17 -3.84 -0.85
CA GLY A 194 -20.61 -2.67 -1.63
C GLY A 194 -19.82 -1.41 -1.32
N PHE A 195 -19.34 -1.27 -0.08
CA PHE A 195 -18.59 -0.10 0.40
C PHE A 195 -17.06 -0.20 0.19
N GLY A 196 -16.59 -1.24 -0.52
CA GLY A 196 -15.17 -1.42 -0.84
C GLY A 196 -14.62 -2.80 -0.52
N THR A 197 -13.30 -2.86 -0.43
CA THR A 197 -12.51 -4.04 -0.06
C THR A 197 -11.68 -3.71 1.18
N VAL A 198 -11.68 -4.61 2.16
CA VAL A 198 -10.92 -4.51 3.40
C VAL A 198 -9.72 -5.45 3.33
N TYR A 199 -8.53 -4.89 3.55
CA TYR A 199 -7.26 -5.60 3.50
C TYR A 199 -6.64 -5.70 4.89
N LYS A 200 -6.09 -6.87 5.23
CA LYS A 200 -5.20 -7.04 6.39
C LYS A 200 -3.84 -6.41 6.09
N GLY A 201 -3.46 -5.43 6.92
CA GLY A 201 -2.18 -4.73 6.83
C GLY A 201 -1.27 -5.04 8.00
N PHE A 202 0.04 -5.01 7.75
CA PHE A 202 1.09 -5.08 8.78
C PHE A 202 1.86 -3.76 8.75
N LEU A 203 1.64 -2.91 9.75
CA LEU A 203 2.34 -1.64 9.88
C LEU A 203 3.81 -1.85 10.26
N SER A 204 4.65 -0.83 10.09
CA SER A 204 6.09 -0.90 10.39
C SER A 204 6.40 -1.09 11.87
N ASP A 205 5.45 -0.78 12.75
CA ASP A 205 5.52 -0.99 14.20
C ASP A 205 4.96 -2.37 14.62
N ASN A 206 4.82 -3.30 13.67
CA ASN A 206 4.25 -4.64 13.83
C ASN A 206 2.76 -4.68 14.24
N ARG A 207 2.05 -3.55 14.28
CA ARG A 207 0.60 -3.58 14.50
C ARG A 207 -0.13 -4.14 13.27
N ILE A 208 -1.06 -5.05 13.53
CA ILE A 208 -1.96 -5.60 12.52
C ILE A 208 -3.18 -4.69 12.43
N VAL A 209 -3.53 -4.28 11.21
CA VAL A 209 -4.64 -3.34 10.96
C VAL A 209 -5.56 -3.84 9.86
N ALA A 210 -6.79 -3.33 9.83
CA ALA A 210 -7.73 -3.53 8.73
C ALA A 210 -7.84 -2.23 7.92
N ILE A 211 -7.54 -2.28 6.62
CA ILE A 211 -7.50 -1.12 5.73
C ILE A 211 -8.65 -1.21 4.73
N LYS A 212 -9.65 -0.34 4.87
CA LYS A 212 -10.81 -0.24 3.98
C LYS A 212 -10.47 0.67 2.79
N LYS A 213 -10.63 0.15 1.58
CA LYS A 213 -10.38 0.83 0.31
C LYS A 213 -11.61 0.71 -0.59
N SER A 214 -12.16 1.83 -1.05
CA SER A 214 -13.29 1.84 -2.00
C SER A 214 -12.89 1.21 -3.35
N LYS A 215 -13.84 0.49 -3.97
CA LYS A 215 -13.64 -0.21 -5.25
C LYS A 215 -13.73 0.71 -6.47
N GLN A 216 -14.59 1.72 -6.39
CA GLN A 216 -14.85 2.68 -7.45
C GLN A 216 -14.70 4.10 -6.92
N VAL A 217 -14.37 5.00 -7.83
CA VAL A 217 -14.38 6.44 -7.57
C VAL A 217 -15.79 6.93 -7.86
N ASP A 218 -16.59 7.09 -6.81
CA ASP A 218 -17.91 7.72 -6.85
C ASP A 218 -17.90 8.85 -5.80
N PRO A 219 -18.33 10.10 -6.14
CA PRO A 219 -18.50 11.17 -5.16
C PRO A 219 -19.23 10.75 -3.87
N ASN A 220 -20.19 9.82 -3.97
CA ASN A 220 -20.89 9.27 -2.80
C ASN A 220 -19.93 8.56 -1.81
N GLN A 221 -18.85 7.96 -2.29
CA GLN A 221 -17.85 7.27 -1.46
C GLN A 221 -17.04 8.24 -0.62
N VAL A 222 -16.73 9.43 -1.14
CA VAL A 222 -16.08 10.50 -0.36
C VAL A 222 -17.02 10.98 0.76
N GLY A 223 -18.30 11.12 0.45
CA GLY A 223 -19.34 11.43 1.45
C GLY A 223 -19.45 10.37 2.55
N GLN A 224 -19.42 9.08 2.19
CA GLN A 224 -19.43 7.98 3.15
C GLN A 224 -18.18 7.97 4.04
N PHE A 225 -17.00 8.24 3.48
CA PHE A 225 -15.77 8.40 4.26
C PHE A 225 -15.90 9.51 5.30
N ILE A 226 -16.31 10.71 4.88
CA ILE A 226 -16.47 11.87 5.76
C ILE A 226 -17.48 11.54 6.87
N ASN A 227 -18.61 10.94 6.49
CA ASN A 227 -19.64 10.53 7.42
C ASN A 227 -19.12 9.50 8.45
N GLU A 228 -18.40 8.48 8.00
CA GLU A 228 -17.84 7.45 8.87
C GLU A 228 -16.85 8.03 9.89
N VAL A 229 -15.98 8.95 9.48
CA VAL A 229 -15.05 9.65 10.39
C VAL A 229 -15.82 10.51 11.41
N ILE A 230 -16.83 11.26 10.97
CA ILE A 230 -17.64 12.10 11.87
C ILE A 230 -18.38 11.23 12.88
N VAL A 231 -19.08 10.20 12.43
CA VAL A 231 -19.87 9.30 13.29
C VAL A 231 -18.98 8.59 14.29
N LEU A 232 -17.87 7.98 13.85
CA LEU A 232 -16.95 7.28 14.75
C LEU A 232 -16.28 8.23 15.75
N SER A 233 -16.09 9.50 15.41
CA SER A 233 -15.56 10.50 16.37
C SER A 233 -16.51 10.83 17.52
N LYS A 234 -17.79 10.48 17.40
CA LYS A 234 -18.84 10.67 18.42
C LYS A 234 -19.07 9.44 19.27
N ILE A 235 -18.51 8.29 18.89
CA ILE A 235 -18.72 7.01 19.54
C ILE A 235 -17.55 6.71 20.46
N ASN A 236 -17.84 6.43 21.72
CA ASN A 236 -16.87 5.90 22.66
C ASN A 236 -17.43 4.64 23.34
N HIS A 237 -17.21 3.49 22.72
CA HIS A 237 -17.74 2.21 23.20
C HIS A 237 -16.78 1.05 22.93
N ARG A 238 -16.56 0.18 23.92
CA ARG A 238 -15.59 -0.94 23.84
C ARG A 238 -15.91 -1.97 22.75
N ASN A 239 -17.21 -2.19 22.48
CA ASN A 239 -17.70 -3.14 21.48
C ASN A 239 -17.95 -2.49 20.10
N VAL A 240 -17.34 -1.33 19.82
CA VAL A 240 -17.29 -0.72 18.47
C VAL A 240 -15.86 -0.81 17.94
N VAL A 241 -15.71 -1.10 16.65
CA VAL A 241 -14.39 -1.15 16.00
C VAL A 241 -13.73 0.23 16.03
N LYS A 242 -12.53 0.29 16.58
CA LYS A 242 -11.76 1.54 16.69
C LYS A 242 -11.17 1.97 15.36
N LEU A 243 -11.43 3.22 14.98
CA LEU A 243 -10.75 3.88 13.87
C LEU A 243 -9.35 4.34 14.34
N LEU A 244 -8.31 3.77 13.76
CA LEU A 244 -6.91 4.10 14.06
C LEU A 244 -6.40 5.26 13.20
N GLY A 245 -7.06 5.56 12.09
CA GLY A 245 -6.69 6.67 11.23
C GLY A 245 -7.18 6.57 9.80
N CYS A 246 -6.63 7.42 8.93
CA CYS A 246 -7.01 7.47 7.53
C CYS A 246 -5.82 7.87 6.62
N CYS A 247 -5.94 7.63 5.32
CA CYS A 247 -5.03 8.14 4.31
C CYS A 247 -5.80 9.03 3.33
N LEU A 248 -5.36 10.28 3.21
CA LEU A 248 -6.00 11.32 2.39
C LEU A 248 -5.28 11.58 1.06
N GLU A 249 -4.14 10.90 0.80
CA GLU A 249 -3.33 11.05 -0.43
C GLU A 249 -3.92 10.35 -1.68
N THR A 250 -5.13 9.78 -1.55
CA THR A 250 -5.81 9.01 -2.60
C THR A 250 -7.08 9.71 -3.02
N GLU A 251 -7.56 9.42 -4.23
CA GLU A 251 -8.77 10.04 -4.79
C GLU A 251 -10.00 9.82 -3.91
N VAL A 252 -10.23 8.59 -3.47
CA VAL A 252 -11.11 8.29 -2.33
C VAL A 252 -10.22 7.97 -1.12
N PRO A 253 -10.39 8.65 0.02
CA PRO A 253 -9.64 8.36 1.22
C PRO A 253 -9.75 6.90 1.70
N LEU A 254 -8.71 6.42 2.37
CA LEU A 254 -8.67 5.09 2.98
C LEU A 254 -8.89 5.19 4.49
N LEU A 255 -9.56 4.21 5.08
CA LEU A 255 -9.77 4.11 6.53
C LEU A 255 -8.94 2.95 7.10
N VAL A 256 -8.34 3.18 8.27
CA VAL A 256 -7.49 2.21 8.97
C VAL A 256 -8.10 1.92 10.33
N TYR A 257 -8.45 0.67 10.57
CA TYR A 257 -9.10 0.21 11.80
C TYR A 257 -8.22 -0.79 12.56
N GLU A 258 -8.55 -1.02 13.82
CA GLU A 258 -8.06 -2.18 14.55
C GLU A 258 -8.45 -3.47 13.82
N PHE A 259 -7.55 -4.45 13.81
CA PHE A 259 -7.84 -5.76 13.23
C PHE A 259 -8.51 -6.67 14.26
N ILE A 260 -9.71 -7.16 13.93
CA ILE A 260 -10.46 -8.10 14.77
C ILE A 260 -10.20 -9.54 14.29
N ASN A 261 -9.76 -10.40 15.20
CA ASN A 261 -9.02 -11.62 14.86
C ASN A 261 -9.83 -12.92 14.68
N ASN A 262 -11.17 -12.88 14.71
CA ASN A 262 -12.01 -14.07 14.49
C ASN A 262 -13.05 -13.89 13.37
N GLY A 263 -12.92 -12.85 12.54
CA GLY A 263 -13.80 -12.61 11.40
C GLY A 263 -15.19 -12.09 11.80
N THR A 264 -16.16 -12.22 10.89
CA THR A 264 -17.52 -11.71 11.05
C THR A 264 -18.47 -12.77 11.62
N LEU A 265 -19.53 -12.34 12.32
CA LEU A 265 -20.60 -13.23 12.78
C LEU A 265 -21.23 -13.99 11.61
N PHE A 266 -21.35 -13.34 10.44
CA PHE A 266 -21.82 -13.99 9.22
C PHE A 266 -20.99 -15.24 8.87
N GLU A 267 -19.65 -15.16 8.91
CA GLU A 267 -18.80 -16.33 8.67
C GLU A 267 -19.00 -17.44 9.70
N HIS A 268 -19.22 -17.08 10.97
CA HIS A 268 -19.47 -18.05 12.03
C HIS A 268 -20.80 -18.75 11.88
N ILE A 269 -21.81 -18.09 11.31
CA ILE A 269 -23.11 -18.71 11.00
C ILE A 269 -23.01 -19.57 9.73
N GLN A 270 -22.25 -19.13 8.72
CA GLN A 270 -22.22 -19.79 7.41
C GLN A 270 -21.26 -20.98 7.29
N ASN A 271 -20.10 -20.92 7.95
CA ASN A 271 -19.11 -21.97 7.87
C ASN A 271 -19.49 -23.11 8.84
N LYS A 272 -19.80 -24.30 8.32
CA LYS A 272 -20.22 -25.46 9.12
C LYS A 272 -19.31 -25.77 10.31
N THR A 273 -18.00 -25.60 10.15
CA THR A 273 -17.03 -25.86 11.22
C THR A 273 -17.11 -24.78 12.31
N LYS A 274 -17.15 -23.50 11.91
CA LYS A 274 -17.29 -22.38 12.86
C LYS A 274 -18.67 -22.40 13.54
N ALA A 275 -19.72 -22.72 12.80
CA ALA A 275 -21.10 -22.78 13.30
C ALA A 275 -21.27 -23.83 14.41
N ARG A 276 -20.62 -24.99 14.26
CA ARG A 276 -20.59 -26.04 15.30
C ARG A 276 -19.82 -25.61 16.56
N ALA A 277 -18.82 -24.76 16.41
CA ALA A 277 -18.08 -24.21 17.55
C ALA A 277 -18.84 -23.08 18.28
N LEU A 278 -19.87 -22.50 17.66
CA LEU A 278 -20.63 -21.38 18.20
C LEU A 278 -21.81 -21.86 19.05
N SER A 279 -21.52 -22.15 20.33
CA SER A 279 -22.49 -22.56 21.36
C SER A 279 -23.62 -21.54 21.58
N TRP A 280 -24.73 -21.99 22.18
CA TRP A 280 -25.84 -21.11 22.56
C TRP A 280 -25.40 -19.94 23.45
N ASP A 281 -24.59 -20.20 24.49
CA ASP A 281 -24.09 -19.13 25.39
C ASP A 281 -23.32 -18.05 24.62
N ASN A 282 -22.48 -18.45 23.65
CA ASN A 282 -21.79 -17.50 22.79
C ASN A 282 -22.76 -16.72 21.91
N ARG A 283 -23.75 -17.36 21.28
CA ARG A 283 -24.76 -16.68 20.45
C ARG A 283 -25.58 -15.68 21.26
N PHE A 284 -25.99 -16.07 22.47
CA PHE A 284 -26.75 -15.22 23.36
C PHE A 284 -25.91 -14.04 23.82
N ARG A 285 -24.67 -14.26 24.26
CA ARG A 285 -23.74 -13.16 24.60
C ARG A 285 -23.54 -12.20 23.43
N ILE A 286 -23.35 -12.71 22.21
CA ILE A 286 -23.21 -11.89 21.01
C ILE A 286 -24.45 -11.03 20.79
N ALA A 287 -25.66 -11.61 20.93
CA ALA A 287 -26.90 -10.85 20.83
C ALA A 287 -26.98 -9.74 21.89
N THR A 288 -26.70 -10.05 23.15
CA THR A 288 -26.74 -9.07 24.25
C THR A 288 -25.73 -7.93 24.03
N GLU A 289 -24.47 -8.25 23.69
CA GLU A 289 -23.43 -7.24 23.48
C GLU A 289 -23.74 -6.36 22.25
N ALA A 290 -24.21 -6.95 21.14
CA ALA A 290 -24.61 -6.19 19.96
C ALA A 290 -25.82 -5.29 20.21
N ALA A 291 -26.83 -5.78 20.94
CA ALA A 291 -27.98 -4.97 21.35
C ALA A 291 -27.55 -3.80 22.23
N GLY A 292 -26.63 -4.02 23.17
CA GLY A 292 -26.08 -2.97 24.03
C GLY A 292 -25.38 -1.86 23.24
N VAL A 293 -24.64 -2.20 22.19
CA VAL A 293 -24.04 -1.20 21.29
C VAL A 293 -25.11 -0.36 20.59
N LEU A 294 -26.12 -1.00 19.99
CA LEU A 294 -27.18 -0.29 19.28
C LEU A 294 -28.02 0.58 20.22
N ALA A 295 -28.31 0.09 21.43
CA ALA A 295 -28.94 0.88 22.49
C ALA A 295 -28.13 2.12 22.85
N TYR A 296 -26.81 1.98 22.99
CA TYR A 296 -25.90 3.12 23.22
C TYR A 296 -25.98 4.13 22.06
N LEU A 297 -25.94 3.67 20.81
CA LEU A 297 -26.00 4.55 19.63
C LEU A 297 -27.30 5.35 19.57
N HIS A 298 -28.44 4.74 19.89
CA HIS A 298 -29.74 5.41 19.83
C HIS A 298 -30.01 6.33 21.03
N SER A 299 -29.56 5.96 22.23
CA SER A 299 -30.01 6.64 23.47
C SER A 299 -28.93 7.44 24.19
N ALA A 300 -27.66 7.05 24.10
CA ALA A 300 -26.57 7.64 24.89
C ALA A 300 -25.59 8.45 24.05
N ALA A 301 -25.48 8.17 22.74
CA ALA A 301 -24.70 9.00 21.84
C ALA A 301 -25.35 10.39 21.65
N SER A 302 -24.53 11.43 21.54
CA SER A 302 -24.98 12.81 21.36
C SER A 302 -24.29 13.48 20.17
N PRO A 303 -25.01 13.77 19.06
CA PRO A 303 -26.43 13.41 18.83
C PRO A 303 -26.63 11.89 18.67
N PRO A 304 -27.88 11.38 18.79
CA PRO A 304 -28.20 9.98 18.52
C PRO A 304 -27.77 9.52 17.13
N ILE A 305 -27.46 8.23 16.97
CA ILE A 305 -26.85 7.67 15.76
C ILE A 305 -27.65 6.47 15.31
N ILE A 306 -28.22 6.52 14.10
CA ILE A 306 -28.84 5.34 13.46
C ILE A 306 -27.80 4.66 12.57
N HIS A 307 -27.58 3.36 12.77
CA HIS A 307 -26.56 2.60 12.06
C HIS A 307 -26.90 2.37 10.58
N ARG A 308 -28.17 2.04 10.26
CA ARG A 308 -28.76 1.78 8.92
C ARG A 308 -28.30 0.53 8.18
N ASP A 309 -27.17 -0.08 8.55
CA ASP A 309 -26.70 -1.32 7.92
C ASP A 309 -26.35 -2.40 8.97
N VAL A 310 -27.26 -2.63 9.92
CA VAL A 310 -27.10 -3.70 10.91
C VAL A 310 -27.28 -5.06 10.23
N LYS A 311 -26.25 -5.90 10.29
CA LYS A 311 -26.24 -7.26 9.74
C LYS A 311 -25.13 -8.09 10.38
N SER A 312 -25.22 -9.41 10.29
CA SER A 312 -24.19 -10.31 10.83
C SER A 312 -22.80 -10.13 10.16
N ALA A 313 -22.73 -9.57 8.95
CA ALA A 313 -21.45 -9.24 8.30
C ALA A 313 -20.75 -8.00 8.89
N ASN A 314 -21.48 -7.14 9.61
CA ASN A 314 -20.96 -5.91 10.22
C ASN A 314 -20.72 -6.07 11.74
N ILE A 315 -20.99 -7.27 12.28
CA ILE A 315 -20.69 -7.65 13.66
C ILE A 315 -19.45 -8.55 13.62
N LEU A 316 -18.31 -8.05 14.06
CA LEU A 316 -17.06 -8.81 14.13
C LEU A 316 -16.90 -9.43 15.52
N LEU A 317 -16.12 -10.50 15.56
CA LEU A 317 -15.85 -11.28 16.77
C LEU A 317 -14.35 -11.38 16.99
N ASP A 318 -13.91 -11.20 18.24
CA ASP A 318 -12.55 -11.52 18.64
C ASP A 318 -12.40 -13.02 18.96
N THR A 319 -11.19 -13.46 19.33
CA THR A 319 -10.91 -14.86 19.72
C THR A 319 -11.69 -15.33 20.94
N ARG A 320 -12.24 -14.42 21.76
CA ARG A 320 -13.10 -14.74 22.91
C ARG A 320 -14.58 -14.61 22.58
N PHE A 321 -14.94 -14.43 21.30
CA PHE A 321 -16.30 -14.15 20.82
C PHE A 321 -16.90 -12.84 21.39
N THR A 322 -16.06 -11.88 21.78
CA THR A 322 -16.51 -10.53 22.14
C THR A 322 -16.86 -9.75 20.88
N VAL A 323 -17.96 -9.01 20.94
CA VAL A 323 -18.54 -8.28 19.80
C VAL A 323 -17.80 -6.99 19.51
N LYS A 324 -17.64 -6.70 18.21
CA LYS A 324 -17.16 -5.43 17.66
C LYS A 324 -18.03 -5.02 16.48
N VAL A 325 -18.94 -4.07 16.68
CA VAL A 325 -19.80 -3.50 15.62
C VAL A 325 -18.98 -2.57 14.72
N SER A 326 -19.22 -2.63 13.41
CA SER A 326 -18.43 -1.94 12.39
C SER A 326 -19.30 -1.40 11.24
N ASP A 327 -18.64 -0.70 10.31
CA ASP A 327 -19.20 -0.20 9.04
C ASP A 327 -20.26 0.89 9.22
N PHE A 328 -19.80 2.05 9.71
CA PHE A 328 -20.63 3.22 9.99
C PHE A 328 -20.78 4.16 8.76
N GLY A 329 -20.36 3.70 7.58
CA GLY A 329 -20.40 4.50 6.35
C GLY A 329 -21.82 4.90 5.93
N ALA A 330 -22.81 4.06 6.23
CA ALA A 330 -24.22 4.34 5.96
C ALA A 330 -24.94 5.11 7.08
N SER A 331 -24.33 5.19 8.27
CA SER A 331 -24.97 5.70 9.49
C SER A 331 -25.34 7.18 9.39
N ARG A 332 -26.29 7.62 10.22
CA ARG A 332 -26.73 9.02 10.24
C ARG A 332 -26.80 9.53 11.67
N LEU A 333 -26.29 10.74 11.86
CA LEU A 333 -26.58 11.52 13.06
C LEU A 333 -28.03 11.99 12.99
N PHE A 334 -28.77 11.76 14.06
CA PHE A 334 -30.18 12.09 14.16
C PHE A 334 -30.35 13.44 14.87
N PRO A 335 -31.02 14.42 14.26
CA PRO A 335 -31.36 15.66 14.94
C PRO A 335 -32.24 15.38 16.16
N LEU A 336 -31.96 16.05 17.29
CA LEU A 336 -32.72 15.85 18.54
C LEU A 336 -34.20 16.26 18.41
N ASP A 337 -34.53 17.11 17.45
CA ASP A 337 -35.88 17.70 17.30
C ASP A 337 -36.82 16.90 16.38
N GLN A 338 -36.39 15.74 15.89
CA GLN A 338 -37.17 14.92 14.95
C GLN A 338 -37.27 13.48 15.45
N THR A 339 -38.33 12.76 15.06
CA THR A 339 -38.54 11.33 15.34
C THR A 339 -38.33 10.44 14.11
N GLN A 340 -38.32 11.04 12.92
CA GLN A 340 -38.07 10.40 11.63
C GLN A 340 -37.29 11.32 10.69
N LEU A 341 -36.48 10.73 9.81
CA LEU A 341 -35.72 11.43 8.78
C LEU A 341 -36.14 10.95 7.38
N SER A 342 -36.56 11.86 6.51
CA SER A 342 -36.77 11.55 5.09
C SER A 342 -35.42 11.43 4.38
N THR A 343 -35.09 10.24 3.89
CA THR A 343 -33.79 10.01 3.24
C THR A 343 -33.83 8.82 2.27
N VAL A 344 -32.97 8.87 1.25
CA VAL A 344 -32.86 7.80 0.22
C VAL A 344 -32.62 6.45 0.89
N VAL A 345 -33.43 5.46 0.50
CA VAL A 345 -33.36 4.08 0.99
C VAL A 345 -31.96 3.51 0.78
N GLN A 346 -31.35 3.08 1.89
CA GLN A 346 -30.03 2.46 1.92
C GLN A 346 -30.06 1.36 2.99
N GLY A 347 -29.46 0.22 2.67
CA GLY A 347 -29.34 -0.94 3.57
C GLY A 347 -29.09 -2.22 2.79
N THR A 348 -28.97 -3.34 3.50
CA THR A 348 -28.74 -4.65 2.89
C THR A 348 -30.06 -5.42 2.72
N TYR A 349 -30.29 -5.96 1.52
CA TYR A 349 -31.48 -6.77 1.24
C TYR A 349 -31.56 -7.98 2.19
N GLY A 350 -32.75 -8.23 2.75
CA GLY A 350 -32.99 -9.23 3.79
C GLY A 350 -32.95 -8.68 5.22
N TYR A 351 -32.24 -7.57 5.46
CA TYR A 351 -32.23 -6.85 6.74
C TYR A 351 -33.02 -5.54 6.68
N LEU A 352 -33.25 -5.02 5.48
CA LEU A 352 -33.91 -3.73 5.27
C LEU A 352 -35.34 -3.70 5.85
N ASP A 353 -35.60 -2.69 6.68
CA ASP A 353 -36.90 -2.42 7.27
C ASP A 353 -37.98 -2.19 6.19
N PRO A 354 -39.07 -2.99 6.17
CA PRO A 354 -40.11 -2.88 5.17
C PRO A 354 -40.88 -1.55 5.23
N GLU A 355 -41.06 -0.97 6.41
CA GLU A 355 -41.73 0.34 6.56
C GLU A 355 -40.84 1.43 5.96
N TYR A 356 -39.57 1.47 6.34
CA TYR A 356 -38.60 2.41 5.79
C TYR A 356 -38.50 2.31 4.25
N MET A 357 -38.46 1.08 3.73
CA MET A 357 -38.41 0.82 2.29
C MET A 357 -39.63 1.40 1.55
N GLN A 358 -40.81 1.42 2.19
CA GLN A 358 -42.04 1.91 1.59
C GLN A 358 -42.25 3.42 1.77
N THR A 359 -41.89 3.95 2.94
CA THR A 359 -42.18 5.35 3.30
C THR A 359 -41.02 6.30 3.04
N ASN A 360 -39.80 5.79 2.84
CA ASN A 360 -38.54 6.54 2.87
C ASN A 360 -38.28 7.29 4.19
N GLN A 361 -39.01 6.96 5.26
CA GLN A 361 -38.85 7.54 6.59
C GLN A 361 -37.96 6.64 7.45
N LEU A 362 -36.75 7.12 7.73
CA LEU A 362 -35.81 6.43 8.59
C LEU A 362 -36.09 6.76 10.06
N SER A 363 -36.10 5.73 10.90
CA SER A 363 -36.14 5.87 12.36
C SER A 363 -35.17 4.91 13.03
N GLU A 364 -34.94 5.08 14.35
CA GLU A 364 -34.20 4.11 15.15
C GLU A 364 -34.82 2.70 15.10
N LYS A 365 -36.13 2.60 14.85
CA LYS A 365 -36.85 1.34 14.71
C LYS A 365 -36.44 0.56 13.47
N SER A 366 -35.82 1.19 12.48
CA SER A 366 -35.26 0.50 11.31
C SER A 366 -34.03 -0.35 11.65
N ASP A 367 -33.21 0.10 12.60
CA ASP A 367 -32.13 -0.72 13.17
C ASP A 367 -32.68 -1.85 14.03
N VAL A 368 -33.80 -1.63 14.76
CA VAL A 368 -34.47 -2.68 15.55
C VAL A 368 -34.92 -3.84 14.65
N TYR A 369 -35.55 -3.53 13.51
CA TYR A 369 -35.94 -4.56 12.55
C TYR A 369 -34.73 -5.34 12.04
N SER A 370 -33.69 -4.62 11.61
CA SER A 370 -32.44 -5.22 11.11
C SER A 370 -31.78 -6.11 12.16
N PHE A 371 -31.79 -5.70 13.43
CA PHE A 371 -31.29 -6.49 14.56
C PHE A 371 -32.18 -7.71 14.85
N GLY A 372 -33.51 -7.59 14.71
CA GLY A 372 -34.43 -8.72 14.76
C GLY A 372 -34.07 -9.81 13.76
N VAL A 373 -33.64 -9.44 12.55
CA VAL A 373 -33.12 -10.41 11.55
C VAL A 373 -31.85 -11.09 12.06
N VAL A 374 -30.92 -10.35 12.67
CA VAL A 374 -29.69 -10.93 13.28
C VAL A 374 -30.03 -11.92 14.39
N LEU A 375 -31.02 -11.63 15.25
CA LEU A 375 -31.50 -12.58 16.26
C LEU A 375 -32.01 -13.88 15.61
N VAL A 376 -32.78 -13.77 14.52
CA VAL A 376 -33.25 -14.95 13.79
C VAL A 376 -32.10 -15.72 13.14
N GLU A 377 -31.07 -15.05 12.62
CA GLU A 377 -29.86 -15.73 12.12
C GLU A 377 -29.15 -16.52 13.22
N LEU A 378 -29.04 -15.95 14.43
CA LEU A 378 -28.44 -16.61 15.60
C LEU A 378 -29.26 -17.82 16.07
N LEU A 379 -30.59 -17.71 16.09
CA LEU A 379 -31.50 -18.80 16.49
C LEU A 379 -31.50 -19.95 15.48
N THR A 380 -31.44 -19.64 14.19
CA THR A 380 -31.71 -20.63 13.13
C THR A 380 -30.46 -21.14 12.40
N GLY A 381 -29.34 -20.43 12.52
CA GLY A 381 -28.12 -20.72 11.76
C GLY A 381 -28.27 -20.49 10.25
N LYS A 382 -29.32 -19.77 9.80
CA LYS A 382 -29.64 -19.55 8.38
C LYS A 382 -29.29 -18.13 7.93
N LYS A 383 -29.04 -17.95 6.63
CA LYS A 383 -28.84 -16.62 6.01
C LYS A 383 -30.12 -15.81 6.01
N ALA A 384 -30.02 -14.51 6.25
CA ALA A 384 -31.13 -13.56 6.09
C ALA A 384 -31.84 -13.64 4.73
N TYR A 385 -31.08 -13.89 3.64
CA TYR A 385 -31.64 -14.03 2.30
C TYR A 385 -30.99 -15.15 1.48
N ARG A 386 -31.80 -15.93 0.74
CA ARG A 386 -31.37 -17.04 -0.12
C ARG A 386 -32.17 -17.12 -1.43
N ASN A 387 -31.51 -16.96 -2.57
CA ASN A 387 -32.14 -17.09 -3.89
C ASN A 387 -32.50 -18.53 -4.28
N ASP A 388 -31.80 -19.51 -3.71
CA ASP A 388 -31.92 -20.93 -4.04
C ASP A 388 -33.09 -21.64 -3.32
N ARG A 389 -33.96 -20.87 -2.65
CA ARG A 389 -35.14 -21.37 -1.93
C ARG A 389 -36.45 -20.96 -2.62
N PRO A 390 -37.55 -21.69 -2.34
CA PRO A 390 -38.90 -21.27 -2.72
C PRO A 390 -39.16 -19.84 -2.27
N GLN A 391 -39.96 -19.08 -3.03
CA GLN A 391 -40.16 -17.64 -2.83
C GLN A 391 -40.50 -17.27 -1.38
N GLU A 392 -41.35 -18.05 -0.72
CA GLU A 392 -41.79 -17.88 0.67
C GLU A 392 -40.67 -18.06 1.70
N GLN A 393 -39.60 -18.77 1.35
CA GLN A 393 -38.46 -19.07 2.22
C GLN A 393 -37.20 -18.27 1.87
N ARG A 394 -37.28 -17.38 0.87
CA ARG A 394 -36.12 -16.58 0.45
C ARG A 394 -35.75 -15.55 1.51
N ASN A 395 -36.74 -14.90 2.12
CA ASN A 395 -36.56 -13.95 3.22
C ASN A 395 -36.71 -14.69 4.56
N LEU A 396 -35.64 -14.71 5.35
CA LEU A 396 -35.61 -15.45 6.61
C LEU A 396 -36.58 -14.88 7.66
N ALA A 397 -36.71 -13.56 7.74
CA ALA A 397 -37.61 -12.91 8.68
C ALA A 397 -39.07 -13.31 8.41
N SER A 398 -39.51 -13.22 7.14
CA SER A 398 -40.85 -13.65 6.74
C SER A 398 -41.09 -15.14 7.03
N TYR A 399 -40.13 -16.00 6.68
CA TYR A 399 -40.22 -17.44 6.92
C TYR A 399 -40.28 -17.80 8.41
N PHE A 400 -39.50 -17.11 9.25
CA PHE A 400 -39.53 -17.28 10.70
C PHE A 400 -40.87 -16.85 11.30
N LEU A 401 -41.41 -15.69 10.91
CA LEU A 401 -42.70 -15.21 11.37
C LEU A 401 -43.85 -16.16 10.97
N LEU A 402 -43.80 -16.73 9.75
CA LEU A 402 -44.77 -17.75 9.31
C LEU A 402 -44.67 -19.03 10.16
N THR A 403 -43.46 -19.48 10.46
CA THR A 403 -43.23 -20.68 11.27
C THR A 403 -43.72 -20.49 12.71
N LEU A 404 -43.50 -19.31 13.30
CA LEU A 404 -44.00 -18.96 14.62
C LEU A 404 -45.54 -18.91 14.68
N LYS A 405 -46.21 -18.46 13.61
CA LYS A 405 -47.69 -18.50 13.55
C LYS A 405 -48.26 -19.91 13.54
N GLN A 406 -47.48 -20.89 13.09
CA GLN A 406 -47.86 -22.31 13.05
C GLN A 406 -47.40 -23.09 14.29
N ASP A 407 -46.92 -22.39 15.33
CA ASP A 407 -46.39 -22.98 16.57
C ASP A 407 -45.25 -24.00 16.36
N HIS A 408 -44.44 -23.76 15.32
CA HIS A 408 -43.38 -24.68 14.88
C HIS A 408 -41.96 -24.14 15.20
N LEU A 409 -41.79 -23.38 16.28
CA LEU A 409 -40.50 -22.74 16.63
C LEU A 409 -39.33 -23.73 16.59
N PHE A 410 -39.42 -24.84 17.32
CA PHE A 410 -38.33 -25.83 17.43
C PHE A 410 -37.97 -26.50 16.09
N ARG A 411 -38.81 -26.41 15.06
CA ARG A 411 -38.48 -26.93 13.71
C ARG A 411 -37.53 -26.01 12.94
N ILE A 412 -37.52 -24.71 13.23
CA ILE A 412 -36.68 -23.75 12.50
C ILE A 412 -35.35 -23.46 13.19
N LEU A 413 -35.27 -23.69 14.51
CA LEU A 413 -34.07 -23.52 15.32
C LEU A 413 -32.90 -24.39 14.83
N ASP A 414 -31.68 -23.93 15.10
CA ASP A 414 -30.47 -24.70 14.84
C ASP A 414 -30.38 -25.86 15.84
N ILE A 415 -30.30 -27.09 15.33
CA ILE A 415 -30.24 -28.30 16.17
C ILE A 415 -29.04 -28.29 17.13
N ASN A 416 -27.96 -27.55 16.80
CA ASN A 416 -26.76 -27.49 17.64
C ASN A 416 -26.92 -26.60 18.87
N ILE A 417 -28.00 -25.81 18.98
CA ILE A 417 -28.24 -24.92 20.13
C ILE A 417 -29.43 -25.36 20.99
N VAL A 418 -30.22 -26.33 20.54
CA VAL A 418 -31.42 -26.78 21.26
C VAL A 418 -31.02 -27.80 22.31
N SER A 419 -31.43 -27.55 23.56
CA SER A 419 -31.32 -28.45 24.70
C SER A 419 -32.54 -28.28 25.60
N GLU A 420 -32.89 -29.28 26.39
CA GLU A 420 -34.05 -29.17 27.29
C GLU A 420 -33.89 -28.02 28.30
N GLU A 421 -32.67 -27.76 28.74
CA GLU A 421 -32.32 -26.73 29.72
C GLU A 421 -32.50 -25.28 29.23
N ASN A 422 -32.48 -25.03 27.92
CA ASN A 422 -32.55 -23.67 27.36
C ASN A 422 -33.81 -23.40 26.53
N ASN A 423 -34.81 -24.29 26.58
CA ASN A 423 -36.05 -24.13 25.82
C ASN A 423 -36.79 -22.83 26.16
N GLU A 424 -36.90 -22.49 27.45
CA GLU A 424 -37.57 -21.24 27.87
C GLU A 424 -36.81 -20.01 27.37
N GLU A 425 -35.47 -19.99 27.48
CA GLU A 425 -34.64 -18.91 26.96
C GLU A 425 -34.81 -18.75 25.45
N LEU A 426 -34.81 -19.86 24.69
CA LEU A 426 -34.99 -19.86 23.25
C LEU A 426 -36.37 -19.33 22.85
N ILE A 427 -37.43 -19.68 23.58
CA ILE A 427 -38.79 -19.16 23.38
C ILE A 427 -38.84 -17.65 23.65
N SER A 428 -38.23 -17.18 24.74
CA SER A 428 -38.19 -15.76 25.07
C SER A 428 -37.44 -14.96 24.02
N VAL A 429 -36.25 -15.41 23.59
CA VAL A 429 -35.47 -14.73 22.54
C VAL A 429 -36.18 -14.75 21.19
N ALA A 430 -36.85 -15.86 20.84
CA ALA A 430 -37.66 -15.95 19.63
C ALA A 430 -38.87 -14.99 19.66
N THR A 431 -39.49 -14.84 20.82
CA THR A 431 -40.61 -13.89 21.03
C THR A 431 -40.14 -12.45 20.94
N LEU A 432 -38.97 -12.13 21.49
CA LEU A 432 -38.35 -10.82 21.33
C LEU A 432 -38.02 -10.53 19.86
N ALA A 433 -37.41 -11.48 19.14
CA ALA A 433 -37.13 -11.35 17.72
C ALA A 433 -38.40 -11.11 16.89
N LYS A 434 -39.50 -11.82 17.21
CA LYS A 434 -40.81 -11.59 16.58
C LYS A 434 -41.29 -10.14 16.75
N ARG A 435 -41.18 -9.57 17.97
CA ARG A 435 -41.57 -8.17 18.23
C ARG A 435 -40.68 -7.16 17.52
N CYS A 436 -39.38 -7.42 17.40
CA CYS A 436 -38.47 -6.59 16.60
C CYS A 436 -38.85 -6.57 15.10
N LEU A 437 -39.47 -7.63 14.60
CA LEU A 437 -39.78 -7.82 13.18
C LEU A 437 -41.20 -7.37 12.77
N TYR A 438 -41.92 -6.65 13.63
CA TYR A 438 -43.22 -6.07 13.24
C TYR A 438 -43.07 -5.12 12.05
N VAL A 439 -44.08 -5.11 11.16
CA VAL A 439 -44.03 -4.26 9.96
C VAL A 439 -44.05 -2.79 10.33
N LYS A 440 -44.92 -2.37 11.26
CA LYS A 440 -44.97 -1.01 11.76
C LYS A 440 -43.89 -0.79 12.82
N GLY A 441 -43.12 0.30 12.71
CA GLY A 441 -42.06 0.64 13.65
C GLY A 441 -42.57 1.02 15.03
N GLU A 442 -43.78 1.57 15.14
CA GLU A 442 -44.41 1.94 16.43
C GLU A 442 -44.59 0.73 17.35
N ASP A 443 -44.93 -0.43 16.78
CA ASP A 443 -45.17 -1.67 17.53
C ASP A 443 -43.86 -2.38 17.98
N ARG A 444 -42.72 -1.97 17.42
CA ARG A 444 -41.41 -2.55 17.76
C ARG A 444 -40.91 -1.99 19.10
N PRO A 445 -40.21 -2.77 19.93
CA PRO A 445 -39.49 -2.22 21.08
C PRO A 445 -38.36 -1.28 20.63
N THR A 446 -37.89 -0.42 21.53
CA THR A 446 -36.65 0.34 21.36
C THR A 446 -35.43 -0.57 21.53
N MET A 447 -34.28 -0.21 20.97
CA MET A 447 -33.06 -1.00 21.21
C MET A 447 -32.65 -1.04 22.68
N LYS A 448 -33.00 -0.02 23.48
CA LYS A 448 -32.79 0.00 24.92
C LYS A 448 -33.61 -1.10 25.61
N GLU A 449 -34.89 -1.23 25.29
CA GLU A 449 -35.75 -2.30 25.80
C GLU A 449 -35.25 -3.68 25.36
N VAL A 450 -34.88 -3.84 24.10
CA VAL A 450 -34.29 -5.08 23.56
C VAL A 450 -33.02 -5.47 24.34
N ALA A 451 -32.11 -4.52 24.58
CA ALA A 451 -30.88 -4.77 25.31
C ALA A 451 -31.15 -5.15 26.78
N MET A 452 -32.04 -4.44 27.46
CA MET A 452 -32.43 -4.73 28.85
C MET A 452 -33.07 -6.11 28.99
N GLU A 453 -33.95 -6.48 28.06
CA GLU A 453 -34.60 -7.80 28.09
C GLU A 453 -33.62 -8.95 27.83
N LEU A 454 -32.71 -8.80 26.85
CA LEU A 454 -31.67 -9.79 26.60
C LEU A 454 -30.70 -9.93 27.79
N GLU A 455 -30.37 -8.83 28.46
CA GLU A 455 -29.51 -8.86 29.64
C GLU A 455 -30.23 -9.51 30.84
N GLY A 456 -31.51 -9.17 31.06
CA GLY A 456 -32.33 -9.76 32.12
C GLY A 456 -32.52 -11.26 31.95
N LEU A 457 -32.85 -11.73 30.75
CA LEU A 457 -32.97 -13.16 30.43
C LEU A 457 -31.66 -13.91 30.72
N ARG A 458 -30.52 -13.32 30.38
CA ARG A 458 -29.20 -13.92 30.60
C ARG A 458 -28.80 -13.99 32.08
N LEU A 459 -29.20 -13.01 32.89
CA LEU A 459 -28.97 -13.04 34.34
C LEU A 459 -29.85 -14.09 35.03
N SER A 460 -31.12 -14.19 34.64
CA SER A 460 -32.05 -15.21 35.15
C SER A 460 -31.58 -16.63 34.85
N GLY A 461 -31.08 -16.89 33.63
CA GLY A 461 -30.51 -18.19 33.25
C GLY A 461 -29.28 -18.60 34.07
N LYS A 462 -28.42 -17.63 34.44
CA LYS A 462 -27.27 -17.89 35.31
C LYS A 462 -27.66 -18.20 36.74
N HIS A 463 -28.65 -17.49 37.30
CA HIS A 463 -29.14 -17.78 38.65
C HIS A 463 -29.83 -19.13 38.77
N SER A 464 -30.49 -19.62 37.71
CA SER A 464 -31.05 -20.97 37.66
C SER A 464 -29.97 -22.07 37.71
N LYS A 465 -28.85 -21.86 36.98
CA LYS A 465 -27.70 -22.80 36.94
C LYS A 465 -26.87 -22.83 38.22
N ILE A 466 -26.83 -21.74 38.99
CA ILE A 466 -26.14 -21.71 40.29
C ILE A 466 -26.95 -22.46 41.37
N ARG A 467 -28.28 -22.54 41.24
CA ARG A 467 -29.14 -23.26 42.20
C ARG A 467 -29.14 -24.78 42.03
N THR A 468 -28.48 -25.31 41.00
CA THR A 468 -28.44 -26.75 40.69
C THR A 468 -27.21 -27.47 41.24
N GLU A 469 -26.29 -26.76 41.91
CA GLU A 469 -25.28 -27.37 42.79
C GLU A 469 -25.85 -27.44 44.22
N PRO A 470 -25.88 -28.62 44.89
CA PRO A 470 -26.44 -28.75 46.22
C PRO A 470 -25.43 -28.24 47.26
N ASP A 471 -25.45 -26.93 47.53
CA ASP A 471 -24.79 -26.38 48.71
C ASP A 471 -25.75 -26.36 49.90
N ALA A 472 -25.25 -26.93 51.01
CA ALA A 472 -25.86 -27.11 52.31
C ALA A 472 -26.29 -25.78 52.98
N PRO A 473 -27.10 -25.80 54.06
CA PRO A 473 -27.76 -24.61 54.55
C PRO A 473 -26.79 -23.76 55.36
N GLU A 474 -26.44 -22.59 54.85
CA GLU A 474 -25.96 -21.47 55.66
C GLU A 474 -27.04 -20.38 55.70
N MET A 475 -28.07 -20.65 56.49
CA MET A 475 -28.99 -19.63 56.97
C MET A 475 -28.95 -19.66 58.50
N GLU A 476 -27.99 -18.95 59.08
CA GLU A 476 -28.05 -18.38 60.44
C GLU A 476 -26.77 -17.59 60.72
N SER A 477 -26.75 -16.27 60.45
CA SER A 477 -25.79 -15.33 61.08
C SER A 477 -26.02 -13.83 60.71
N LEU A 478 -27.24 -13.35 60.43
CA LEU A 478 -27.44 -11.90 60.21
C LEU A 478 -28.74 -11.34 60.82
N LEU A 479 -29.16 -11.90 61.95
CA LEU A 479 -30.15 -11.27 62.83
C LEU A 479 -29.69 -11.39 64.28
N GLY A 480 -28.81 -10.48 64.68
CA GLY A 480 -28.39 -10.39 66.07
C GLY A 480 -27.32 -9.33 66.26
N GLU A 481 -27.73 -8.06 66.27
CA GLU A 481 -27.28 -7.12 67.31
C GLU A 481 -28.08 -5.82 67.23
N LYS A 482 -28.98 -5.65 68.20
CA LYS A 482 -29.57 -4.36 68.55
C LYS A 482 -28.59 -3.61 69.46
N PHE A 483 -28.35 -2.35 69.10
CA PHE A 483 -28.19 -1.18 69.96
C PHE A 483 -27.88 -1.41 71.44
N ASN A 484 -26.75 -0.85 71.90
CA ASN A 484 -26.73 -0.12 73.16
C ASN A 484 -25.78 1.08 73.12
N ALA A 485 -26.26 2.14 73.75
CA ALA A 485 -25.74 3.49 73.78
C ALA A 485 -24.52 3.66 74.68
N PHE A 486 -23.72 4.70 74.41
CA PHE A 486 -23.04 5.47 75.45
C PHE A 486 -23.05 6.96 75.07
N SER A 487 -23.62 7.76 75.97
CA SER A 487 -23.60 9.21 75.95
C SER A 487 -22.53 9.75 76.90
N ASN A 488 -22.29 11.06 76.74
CA ASN A 488 -21.54 12.02 77.58
C ASN A 488 -20.05 12.12 77.22
N GLY A 489 -19.47 13.29 76.98
CA GLY A 489 -19.87 14.70 77.13
C GLY A 489 -18.55 15.49 77.21
N GLU A 490 -18.32 16.48 76.36
CA GLU A 490 -18.24 17.94 76.66
C GLU A 490 -17.20 18.51 75.66
N SER A 491 -17.11 19.78 75.28
CA SER A 491 -17.94 20.99 75.21
C SER A 491 -17.06 22.04 74.47
N SER A 492 -17.65 23.19 74.14
CA SER A 492 -17.07 24.41 73.52
C SER A 492 -16.86 24.41 71.99
N SER A 493 -17.20 25.41 71.17
CA SER A 493 -18.23 26.48 71.10
C SER A 493 -17.76 27.48 70.02
N THR A 494 -18.58 27.80 69.03
CA THR A 494 -18.82 29.13 68.36
C THR A 494 -19.51 28.88 67.00
N SER A 495 -20.84 29.00 66.90
CA SER A 495 -21.60 30.16 66.39
C SER A 495 -21.00 30.79 65.12
N ILE A 496 -21.72 30.87 64.00
CA ILE A 496 -22.78 31.85 63.70
C ILE A 496 -23.74 31.27 62.65
N GLY A 497 -25.05 31.39 62.88
CA GLY A 497 -26.10 31.06 61.91
C GLY A 497 -26.64 32.29 61.17
N TYR A 498 -27.53 32.06 60.20
CA TYR A 498 -28.73 32.87 59.97
C TYR A 498 -29.77 32.05 59.20
N ASP A 499 -31.03 32.33 59.54
CA ASP A 499 -32.22 31.52 59.38
C ASP A 499 -33.15 32.06 58.26
N SER A 500 -33.95 31.12 57.72
CA SER A 500 -35.26 31.17 57.07
C SER A 500 -35.84 32.48 56.49
N THR A 501 -36.50 32.36 55.32
CA THR A 501 -37.98 32.49 55.23
C THR A 501 -38.53 32.16 53.82
N ARG A 502 -39.62 31.40 53.83
CA ARG A 502 -40.59 31.23 52.73
C ARG A 502 -41.41 32.52 52.60
N ASP A 503 -41.79 32.88 51.37
CA ASP A 503 -43.12 33.42 51.14
C ASP A 503 -43.65 33.14 49.73
N HIS A 504 -44.94 32.81 49.68
CA HIS A 504 -45.76 32.58 48.49
C HIS A 504 -46.15 33.92 47.85
N SER A 505 -46.19 34.00 46.51
CA SER A 505 -47.26 34.75 45.83
C SER A 505 -47.43 34.31 44.37
N PHE A 506 -48.68 34.01 44.05
CA PHE A 506 -49.24 33.85 42.71
C PHE A 506 -49.17 35.17 41.94
N LEU A 507 -48.85 35.11 40.64
CA LEU A 507 -49.34 36.11 39.69
C LEU A 507 -49.58 35.48 38.31
N ARG A 508 -50.87 35.55 37.96
CA ARG A 508 -51.51 35.21 36.69
C ARG A 508 -51.15 36.29 35.68
N SER A 509 -50.78 35.91 34.46
CA SER A 509 -50.85 36.81 33.31
C SER A 509 -51.49 36.08 32.13
N SER A 510 -52.56 36.70 31.65
CA SER A 510 -53.36 36.36 30.49
C SER A 510 -52.99 37.26 29.32
N GLY A 511 -52.99 36.74 28.09
CA GLY A 511 -53.45 37.49 26.93
C GLY A 511 -52.49 37.62 25.74
N GLY A 512 -52.78 36.83 24.69
CA GLY A 512 -53.04 37.34 23.34
C GLY A 512 -51.87 37.79 22.46
N ARG A 513 -51.40 36.90 21.58
CA ARG A 513 -51.72 36.87 20.13
C ARG A 513 -51.09 35.65 19.48
#